data_AF-X0KEA1-F1
#
_entry.id   AF-X0KEA1-F1
#
_cell.length_a   1.000
_cell.length_b   1.000
_cell.length_c   1.000
_cell.angle_alpha   90.00
_cell.angle_beta   90.00
_cell.angle_gamma   90.00
#
_symmetry.space_group_name_H-M   'P 1'
#
loop_
_entity.id
_entity.type
_entity.pdbx_description
1 polymer ?
#
loop_
_entity_poly.entity_id
_entity_poly.type
_entity_poly.pdbx_seq_one_letter_code
_entity_poly.pdbx_strand_id
1 'polypeptide(L)'
;MEQADALTHLTKVLFLLCWCLLNLPDYQHPCYKHVCSNFATLGSLLKLAGLSCPSQLSDMLSMVTPPSLVQLKSLPDEAPRGLWGVYLLVFEKPGCLPAIYIGSGTASQGGEGSTVGLGFTPEQLEAIAEERRERERVYQEKYRKEHLEYHKEYRKEHLEYHKEYQKSLRANPTPEFRARNNRNNIKQQPGTKLRQQQAVANKTYYCPVCKVACRDHAGLVRHNNTPKHHKKTLMGDSDYICGPCDISFKYLSAYKTHCRSKGHLERTQY
;
A
#
# COMPACT_ATOMS: atom_id res chain seq x y z
N MET A 1 -50.09 -14.56 4.41
CA MET A 1 -49.65 -15.06 3.08
C MET A 1 -48.61 -14.12 2.47
N GLU A 2 -48.74 -12.81 2.66
CA GLU A 2 -47.87 -11.75 2.12
C GLU A 2 -46.42 -11.77 2.66
N GLN A 3 -46.22 -12.05 3.96
CA GLN A 3 -44.89 -12.04 4.60
C GLN A 3 -43.98 -13.21 4.17
N ALA A 4 -44.57 -14.36 3.83
CA ALA A 4 -43.82 -15.52 3.32
C ALA A 4 -43.33 -15.29 1.88
N ASP A 5 -44.10 -14.55 1.07
CA ASP A 5 -43.76 -14.23 -0.31
C ASP A 5 -42.64 -13.18 -0.36
N ALA A 6 -42.72 -12.16 0.50
CA ALA A 6 -41.71 -11.11 0.64
C ALA A 6 -40.33 -11.66 1.08
N LEU A 7 -40.30 -12.57 2.06
CA LEU A 7 -39.07 -13.27 2.48
C LEU A 7 -38.49 -14.13 1.33
N THR A 8 -39.36 -14.70 0.50
CA THR A 8 -38.97 -15.49 -0.67
C THR A 8 -38.35 -14.61 -1.76
N HIS A 9 -38.85 -13.40 -1.97
CA HIS A 9 -38.26 -12.43 -2.92
C HIS A 9 -36.89 -11.93 -2.49
N LEU A 10 -36.72 -11.54 -1.22
CA LEU A 10 -35.42 -11.14 -0.68
C LEU A 10 -34.38 -12.25 -0.81
N THR A 11 -34.75 -13.46 -0.45
CA THR A 11 -33.86 -14.63 -0.54
C THR A 11 -33.43 -14.89 -1.99
N LYS A 12 -34.34 -14.72 -2.96
CA LYS A 12 -34.02 -14.82 -4.40
C LYS A 12 -33.06 -13.73 -4.86
N VAL A 13 -33.28 -12.47 -4.44
CA VAL A 13 -32.40 -11.34 -4.78
C VAL A 13 -31.01 -11.55 -4.19
N LEU A 14 -30.92 -11.91 -2.91
CA LEU A 14 -29.64 -12.21 -2.25
C LEU A 14 -28.92 -13.38 -2.93
N PHE A 15 -29.66 -14.43 -3.31
CA PHE A 15 -29.09 -15.57 -4.03
C PHE A 15 -28.48 -15.17 -5.36
N LEU A 16 -29.20 -14.39 -6.17
CA LEU A 16 -28.70 -13.89 -7.45
C LEU A 16 -27.50 -12.95 -7.27
N LEU A 17 -27.57 -12.02 -6.32
CA LEU A 17 -26.46 -11.10 -6.01
C LEU A 17 -25.20 -11.87 -5.57
N CYS A 18 -25.34 -12.81 -4.63
CA CYS A 18 -24.24 -13.67 -4.20
C CYS A 18 -23.64 -14.44 -5.39
N TRP A 19 -24.48 -14.99 -6.27
CA TRP A 19 -24.01 -15.68 -7.46
C TRP A 19 -23.24 -14.75 -8.41
N CYS A 20 -23.74 -13.53 -8.65
CA CYS A 20 -23.04 -12.54 -9.45
C CYS A 20 -21.68 -12.17 -8.83
N LEU A 21 -21.64 -11.93 -7.52
CA LEU A 21 -20.40 -11.61 -6.79
C LEU A 21 -19.37 -12.73 -6.87
N LEU A 22 -19.81 -14.00 -6.81
CA LEU A 22 -18.97 -15.19 -7.01
C LEU A 22 -18.50 -15.39 -8.46
N ASN A 23 -19.02 -14.61 -9.40
CA ASN A 23 -18.61 -14.66 -10.81
C ASN A 23 -18.01 -13.34 -11.30
N LEU A 24 -17.75 -12.37 -10.41
CA LEU A 24 -17.03 -11.15 -10.77
C LEU A 24 -15.60 -11.49 -11.24
N PRO A 25 -15.09 -10.79 -12.27
CA PRO A 25 -13.75 -11.01 -12.81
C PRO A 25 -12.63 -10.51 -11.87
N ASP A 26 -12.98 -9.73 -10.84
CA ASP A 26 -12.07 -9.25 -9.82
C ASP A 26 -11.61 -10.37 -8.87
N TYR A 27 -10.66 -10.03 -7.99
CA TYR A 27 -10.14 -10.97 -7.01
C TYR A 27 -11.25 -11.53 -6.10
N GLN A 28 -11.42 -12.85 -6.12
CA GLN A 28 -12.22 -13.59 -5.16
C GLN A 28 -11.35 -14.54 -4.37
N HIS A 29 -11.64 -14.64 -3.07
CA HIS A 29 -10.96 -15.60 -2.23
C HIS A 29 -11.25 -17.05 -2.70
N PRO A 30 -10.23 -17.90 -2.91
CA PRO A 30 -10.41 -19.24 -3.48
C PRO A 30 -11.38 -20.15 -2.70
N CYS A 31 -11.51 -19.95 -1.38
CA CYS A 31 -12.42 -20.74 -0.55
C CYS A 31 -13.88 -20.64 -1.03
N TYR A 32 -14.32 -19.49 -1.55
CA TYR A 32 -15.70 -19.31 -1.96
C TYR A 32 -16.02 -20.11 -3.23
N LYS A 33 -15.07 -20.23 -4.16
CA LYS A 33 -15.24 -21.10 -5.35
C LYS A 33 -15.25 -22.59 -4.98
N HIS A 34 -14.51 -22.96 -3.93
CA HIS A 34 -14.49 -24.34 -3.45
C HIS A 34 -15.80 -24.70 -2.74
N VAL A 35 -16.28 -23.84 -1.85
CA VAL A 35 -17.50 -24.05 -1.05
C VAL A 35 -18.77 -23.86 -1.89
N CYS A 36 -18.81 -22.82 -2.73
CA CYS A 36 -19.92 -22.50 -3.61
C CYS A 36 -19.55 -22.82 -5.07
N SER A 37 -19.30 -24.11 -5.35
CA SER A 37 -18.81 -24.59 -6.65
C SER A 37 -19.82 -24.46 -7.79
N ASN A 38 -21.11 -24.37 -7.48
CA ASN A 38 -22.18 -24.20 -8.46
C ASN A 38 -23.41 -23.53 -7.84
N PHE A 39 -24.34 -23.13 -8.71
CA PHE A 39 -25.57 -22.42 -8.36
C PHE A 39 -26.43 -23.21 -7.36
N ALA A 40 -26.53 -24.53 -7.53
CA ALA A 40 -27.32 -25.39 -6.65
C ALA A 40 -26.73 -25.45 -5.23
N THR A 41 -25.40 -25.55 -5.11
CA THR A 41 -24.70 -25.55 -3.82
C THR A 41 -24.95 -24.26 -3.05
N LEU A 42 -24.83 -23.10 -3.72
CA LEU A 42 -25.14 -21.81 -3.10
C LEU A 42 -26.60 -21.74 -2.63
N GLY A 43 -27.54 -22.26 -3.43
CA GLY A 43 -28.95 -22.29 -3.08
C GLY A 43 -29.23 -23.15 -1.84
N SER A 44 -28.57 -24.30 -1.72
CA SER A 44 -28.65 -25.16 -0.54
C SER A 44 -28.06 -24.49 0.70
N LEU A 45 -26.92 -23.79 0.55
CA LEU A 45 -26.29 -23.05 1.66
C LEU A 45 -27.16 -21.91 2.17
N LEU A 46 -27.80 -21.14 1.28
CA LEU A 46 -28.71 -20.06 1.69
C LEU A 46 -29.97 -20.58 2.38
N LYS A 47 -30.52 -21.71 1.91
CA LYS A 47 -31.63 -22.38 2.59
C LYS A 47 -31.22 -22.84 3.99
N LEU A 48 -30.03 -23.45 4.12
CA LEU A 48 -29.50 -23.92 5.40
C LEU A 48 -29.18 -22.76 6.36
N ALA A 49 -28.76 -21.61 5.83
CA ALA A 49 -28.44 -20.42 6.61
C ALA A 49 -29.65 -19.83 7.35
N GLY A 50 -30.88 -20.13 6.90
CA GLY A 50 -32.10 -19.73 7.61
C GLY A 50 -32.21 -18.21 7.82
N LEU A 51 -31.82 -17.42 6.81
CA LEU A 51 -31.80 -15.96 6.91
C LEU A 51 -33.20 -15.42 7.21
N SER A 52 -33.28 -14.51 8.18
CA SER A 52 -34.49 -13.78 8.53
C SER A 52 -34.21 -12.28 8.49
N CYS A 53 -35.23 -11.50 8.15
CA CYS A 53 -35.17 -10.05 8.16
C CYS A 53 -36.46 -9.48 8.79
N PRO A 54 -36.41 -8.28 9.38
CA PRO A 54 -37.62 -7.55 9.76
C PRO A 54 -38.51 -7.36 8.53
N SER A 55 -39.83 -7.54 8.66
CA SER A 55 -40.78 -7.33 7.54
C SER A 55 -40.68 -5.93 6.96
N GLN A 56 -40.52 -4.93 7.82
CA GLN A 56 -40.35 -3.53 7.45
C GLN A 56 -39.17 -3.31 6.48
N LEU A 57 -38.08 -4.07 6.63
CA LEU A 57 -36.95 -3.99 5.72
C LEU A 57 -37.30 -4.55 4.33
N SER A 58 -38.11 -5.61 4.29
CA SER A 58 -38.61 -6.16 3.03
C SER A 58 -39.52 -5.18 2.29
N ASP A 59 -40.36 -4.46 3.03
CA ASP A 59 -41.22 -3.42 2.47
C ASP A 59 -40.38 -2.28 1.89
N MET A 60 -39.32 -1.87 2.60
CA MET A 60 -38.38 -0.85 2.14
C MET A 60 -37.66 -1.22 0.83
N LEU A 61 -37.34 -2.51 0.63
CA LEU A 61 -36.67 -2.98 -0.59
C LEU A 61 -37.55 -2.91 -1.83
N SER A 62 -38.87 -2.85 -1.64
CA SER A 62 -39.86 -2.75 -2.72
C SER A 62 -40.31 -1.31 -2.96
N MET A 63 -39.75 -0.33 -2.22
CA MET A 63 -40.07 1.09 -2.40
C MET A 63 -39.46 1.64 -3.70
N VAL A 64 -40.25 2.44 -4.42
CA VAL A 64 -39.80 3.16 -5.63
C VAL A 64 -38.87 4.33 -5.30
N THR A 65 -38.91 4.80 -4.04
CA THR A 65 -38.04 5.87 -3.53
C THR A 65 -37.20 5.35 -2.36
N PRO A 66 -35.96 5.85 -2.17
CA PRO A 66 -35.14 5.46 -1.03
C PRO A 66 -35.85 5.73 0.31
N PRO A 67 -35.73 4.83 1.31
CA PRO A 67 -36.35 5.04 2.62
C PRO A 67 -35.77 6.27 3.32
N SER A 68 -36.63 7.02 4.00
CA SER A 68 -36.23 8.13 4.85
C SER A 68 -35.49 7.64 6.10
N LEU A 69 -34.75 8.53 6.76
CA LEU A 69 -34.06 8.22 8.02
C LEU A 69 -35.04 7.83 9.14
N VAL A 70 -36.25 8.40 9.14
CA VAL A 70 -37.30 8.05 10.10
C VAL A 70 -37.74 6.61 9.91
N GLN A 71 -37.91 6.18 8.65
CA GLN A 71 -38.23 4.79 8.32
C GLN A 71 -37.09 3.84 8.68
N LEU A 72 -35.83 4.21 8.40
CA LEU A 72 -34.68 3.39 8.79
C LEU A 72 -34.58 3.20 10.31
N LYS A 73 -34.92 4.24 11.08
CA LYS A 73 -34.94 4.21 12.54
C LYS A 73 -36.15 3.49 13.14
N SER A 74 -37.18 3.19 12.34
CA SER A 74 -38.33 2.40 12.82
C SER A 74 -38.04 0.89 12.83
N LEU A 75 -36.92 0.47 12.23
CA LEU A 75 -36.47 -0.92 12.25
C LEU A 75 -36.22 -1.38 13.69
N PRO A 76 -36.45 -2.67 14.01
CA PRO A 76 -36.16 -3.21 15.33
C PRO A 76 -34.71 -2.96 15.75
N ASP A 77 -34.52 -2.42 16.96
CA ASP A 77 -33.22 -2.19 17.59
C ASP A 77 -32.75 -3.38 18.44
N GLU A 78 -33.63 -4.36 18.65
CA GLU A 78 -33.34 -5.61 19.35
C GLU A 78 -32.77 -6.68 18.41
N ALA A 79 -31.53 -7.11 18.67
CA ALA A 79 -30.90 -8.23 17.98
C ALA A 79 -30.99 -9.51 18.83
N PRO A 80 -31.43 -10.65 18.26
CA PRO A 80 -31.40 -11.94 18.97
C PRO A 80 -29.98 -12.31 19.37
N ARG A 81 -29.80 -12.71 20.63
CA ARG A 81 -28.50 -13.17 21.13
C ARG A 81 -28.07 -14.47 20.45
N GLY A 82 -26.77 -14.67 20.27
CA GLY A 82 -26.21 -15.92 19.77
C GLY A 82 -26.25 -16.08 18.24
N LEU A 83 -26.79 -15.10 17.49
CA LEU A 83 -26.88 -15.16 16.04
C LEU A 83 -25.82 -14.29 15.37
N TRP A 84 -25.45 -14.67 14.15
CA TRP A 84 -24.77 -13.79 13.22
C TRP A 84 -25.79 -12.94 12.48
N GLY A 85 -25.53 -11.65 12.35
CA GLY A 85 -26.45 -10.73 11.69
C GLY A 85 -25.74 -9.59 10.97
N VAL A 86 -26.48 -8.97 10.06
CA VAL A 86 -26.14 -7.69 9.43
C VAL A 86 -26.95 -6.60 10.12
N TYR A 87 -26.30 -5.50 10.50
CA TYR A 87 -26.92 -4.40 11.21
C TYR A 87 -26.68 -3.08 10.47
N LEU A 88 -27.57 -2.11 10.71
CA LEU A 88 -27.52 -0.76 10.16
C LEU A 88 -27.51 0.24 11.31
N LEU A 89 -26.56 1.18 11.30
CA LEU A 89 -26.48 2.28 12.25
C LEU A 89 -26.72 3.60 11.51
N VAL A 90 -27.56 4.46 12.09
CA VAL A 90 -27.79 5.83 11.62
C VAL A 90 -27.08 6.79 12.57
N PHE A 91 -26.09 7.52 12.05
CA PHE A 91 -25.35 8.55 12.78
C PHE A 91 -25.90 9.94 12.43
N GLU A 92 -26.30 10.68 13.46
CA GLU A 92 -26.73 12.06 13.33
C GLU A 92 -25.84 12.97 14.18
N LYS A 93 -25.46 14.10 13.60
CA LYS A 93 -24.73 15.15 14.29
C LYS A 93 -25.34 16.50 13.91
N PRO A 94 -25.66 17.38 14.87
CA PRO A 94 -26.21 18.70 14.59
C PRO A 94 -25.33 19.48 13.59
N GLY A 95 -25.96 20.06 12.58
CA GLY A 95 -25.28 20.81 11.51
C GLY A 95 -24.51 19.95 10.49
N CYS A 96 -24.62 18.63 10.55
CA CYS A 96 -23.99 17.70 9.60
C CYS A 96 -25.06 16.86 8.88
N LEU A 97 -24.73 16.38 7.68
CA LEU A 97 -25.56 15.39 7.01
C LEU A 97 -25.51 14.05 7.78
N PRO A 98 -26.65 13.37 7.95
CA PRO A 98 -26.69 12.05 8.57
C PRO A 98 -25.89 11.02 7.76
N ALA A 99 -25.24 10.10 8.45
CA ALA A 99 -24.45 9.03 7.84
C ALA A 99 -25.02 7.66 8.21
N ILE A 100 -24.95 6.71 7.29
CA ILE A 100 -25.39 5.33 7.49
C ILE A 100 -24.15 4.44 7.49
N TYR A 101 -24.09 3.52 8.45
CA TYR A 101 -23.10 2.44 8.49
C TYR A 101 -23.81 1.10 8.43
N ILE A 102 -23.32 0.20 7.59
CA ILE A 102 -23.81 -1.18 7.48
C ILE A 102 -22.66 -2.10 7.87
N GLY A 103 -22.88 -2.95 8.87
CA GLY A 103 -21.88 -3.88 9.39
C GLY A 103 -22.44 -5.29 9.56
N SER A 104 -21.58 -6.25 9.87
CA SER A 104 -21.96 -7.60 10.26
C SER A 104 -21.28 -7.99 11.57
N GLY A 105 -21.91 -8.88 12.34
CA GLY A 105 -21.39 -9.34 13.64
C GLY A 105 -21.89 -10.72 14.01
N THR A 106 -21.04 -11.50 14.68
CA THR A 106 -21.42 -12.73 15.39
C THR A 106 -21.56 -12.42 16.88
N ALA A 107 -22.40 -13.17 17.60
CA ALA A 107 -22.29 -13.21 19.05
C ALA A 107 -20.93 -13.80 19.44
N SER A 108 -19.98 -12.95 19.80
CA SER A 108 -18.76 -13.40 20.46
C SER A 108 -19.10 -13.77 21.90
N GLN A 109 -18.58 -14.90 22.39
CA GLN A 109 -18.44 -15.14 23.83
C GLN A 109 -17.36 -14.22 24.39
N GLY A 110 -17.65 -12.92 24.38
CA GLY A 110 -17.14 -11.93 25.30
C GLY A 110 -18.30 -11.21 26.02
N GLY A 111 -19.55 -11.61 25.76
CA GLY A 111 -20.74 -11.23 26.52
C GLY A 111 -21.18 -12.39 27.39
N GLU A 112 -21.27 -12.15 28.68
CA GLU A 112 -21.41 -13.10 29.78
C GLU A 112 -22.56 -14.12 29.61
N GLY A 113 -22.24 -15.38 29.90
CA GLY A 113 -23.04 -16.30 30.72
C GLY A 113 -24.29 -16.91 30.09
N SER A 114 -24.22 -18.20 29.73
CA SER A 114 -25.30 -19.19 29.96
C SER A 114 -24.81 -20.61 29.66
N THR A 115 -24.44 -21.35 30.70
CA THR A 115 -24.27 -22.81 30.65
C THR A 115 -25.45 -23.44 31.37
N VAL A 116 -26.22 -24.30 30.68
CA VAL A 116 -27.19 -25.21 31.30
C VAL A 116 -26.81 -26.64 30.95
N GLY A 117 -26.60 -27.46 31.97
CA GLY A 117 -27.15 -28.82 32.03
C GLY A 117 -26.42 -29.94 31.27
N LEU A 118 -25.20 -30.27 31.68
CA LEU A 118 -24.69 -31.65 31.62
C LEU A 118 -24.12 -31.94 33.01
N GLY A 119 -24.48 -33.07 33.62
CA GLY A 119 -24.19 -33.45 35.02
C GLY A 119 -22.70 -33.71 35.30
N PHE A 120 -21.85 -32.73 35.01
CA PHE A 120 -20.43 -32.72 35.31
C PHE A 120 -20.21 -32.08 36.67
N THR A 121 -19.28 -32.63 37.46
CA THR A 121 -18.82 -31.98 38.69
C THR A 121 -18.04 -30.71 38.34
N PRO A 122 -17.91 -29.74 39.26
CA PRO A 122 -17.10 -28.54 39.04
C PRO A 122 -15.67 -28.87 38.57
N GLU A 123 -15.06 -29.93 39.13
CA GLU A 123 -13.71 -30.37 38.74
C GLU A 123 -13.66 -30.89 37.29
N GLN A 124 -14.72 -31.56 36.83
CA GLN A 124 -14.81 -32.04 35.45
C GLN A 124 -15.00 -30.90 34.46
N LEU A 125 -15.80 -29.89 34.82
CA LEU A 125 -15.97 -28.68 34.00
C LEU A 125 -14.67 -27.89 33.89
N GLU A 126 -13.93 -27.78 34.99
CA GLU A 126 -12.64 -27.08 35.00
C GLU A 126 -11.57 -27.84 34.22
N ALA A 127 -11.53 -29.17 34.31
CA ALA A 127 -10.67 -30.02 33.48
C ALA A 127 -10.97 -29.86 31.97
N ILE A 128 -12.25 -29.84 31.60
CA ILE A 128 -12.68 -29.61 30.22
C ILE A 128 -12.28 -28.18 29.77
N ALA A 129 -12.46 -27.17 30.61
CA ALA A 129 -12.06 -25.80 30.31
C ALA A 129 -10.54 -25.68 30.11
N GLU A 130 -9.74 -26.35 30.95
CA GLU A 130 -8.28 -26.41 30.83
C GLU A 130 -7.85 -27.06 29.51
N GLU A 131 -8.45 -28.21 29.16
CA GLU A 131 -8.16 -28.92 27.91
C GLU A 131 -8.53 -28.06 26.68
N ARG A 132 -9.63 -27.31 26.76
CA ARG A 132 -10.06 -26.38 25.71
C ARG A 132 -9.10 -25.20 25.57
N ARG A 133 -8.67 -24.59 26.69
CA ARG A 133 -7.64 -23.52 26.69
C ARG A 133 -6.34 -24.00 26.08
N GLU A 134 -5.91 -25.21 26.41
CA GLU A 134 -4.69 -25.80 25.87
C GLU A 134 -4.80 -26.05 24.36
N ARG A 135 -5.91 -26.64 23.92
CA ARG A 135 -6.17 -26.90 22.49
C ARG A 135 -6.21 -25.61 21.67
N GLU A 136 -6.81 -24.55 22.22
CA GLU A 136 -6.84 -23.24 21.60
C GLU A 136 -5.45 -22.60 21.54
N ARG A 137 -4.65 -22.71 22.60
CA ARG A 137 -3.25 -22.25 22.62
C ARG A 137 -2.40 -22.95 21.58
N VAL A 138 -2.51 -24.28 21.47
CA VAL A 138 -1.80 -25.10 20.47
C VAL A 138 -2.23 -24.71 19.05
N TYR A 139 -3.53 -24.55 18.81
CA TYR A 139 -4.06 -24.12 17.53
C TYR A 139 -3.57 -22.71 17.14
N GLN A 140 -3.63 -21.75 18.06
CA GLN A 140 -3.18 -20.37 17.85
C GLN A 140 -1.67 -20.31 17.56
N GLU A 141 -0.85 -21.08 18.28
CA GLU A 141 0.59 -21.14 18.06
C GLU A 141 0.95 -21.78 16.71
N LYS A 142 0.24 -22.84 16.32
CA LYS A 142 0.38 -23.46 14.99
C LYS A 142 -0.01 -22.48 13.89
N TYR A 143 -1.20 -21.88 14.00
CA TYR A 143 -1.72 -20.90 13.06
C TYR A 143 -0.77 -19.71 12.92
N ARG A 144 -0.25 -19.18 14.04
CA ARG A 144 0.73 -18.08 14.05
C ARG A 144 2.00 -18.43 13.29
N LYS A 145 2.54 -19.65 13.44
CA LYS A 145 3.75 -20.09 12.72
C LYS A 145 3.48 -20.22 11.22
N GLU A 146 2.41 -20.93 10.84
CA GLU A 146 2.04 -21.15 9.44
C GLU A 146 1.71 -19.83 8.72
N HIS A 147 0.93 -18.94 9.35
CA HIS A 147 0.61 -17.63 8.77
C HIS A 147 1.82 -16.70 8.71
N LEU A 148 2.75 -16.77 9.66
CA LEU A 148 3.97 -15.97 9.61
C LEU A 148 4.86 -16.37 8.43
N GLU A 149 4.94 -17.66 8.14
CA GLU A 149 5.71 -18.20 7.01
C GLU A 149 5.05 -17.85 5.67
N TYR A 150 3.74 -18.07 5.56
CA TYR A 150 2.94 -17.62 4.40
C TYR A 150 3.10 -16.12 4.14
N HIS A 151 2.97 -15.27 5.17
CA HIS A 151 3.13 -13.83 5.00
C HIS A 151 4.55 -13.41 4.65
N LYS A 152 5.58 -14.18 5.06
CA LYS A 152 6.97 -13.92 4.64
C LYS A 152 7.17 -14.24 3.17
N GLU A 153 6.69 -15.39 2.70
CA GLU A 153 6.80 -15.80 1.30
C GLU A 153 5.97 -14.90 0.38
N TYR A 154 4.69 -14.69 0.71
CA TYR A 154 3.81 -13.78 -0.03
C TYR A 154 4.41 -12.37 -0.13
N ARG A 155 5.00 -11.85 0.95
CA ARG A 155 5.67 -10.54 0.93
C ARG A 155 6.88 -10.52 0.00
N LYS A 156 7.66 -11.61 -0.09
CA LYS A 156 8.81 -11.71 -1.00
C LYS A 156 8.36 -11.73 -2.45
N GLU A 157 7.41 -12.58 -2.81
CA GLU A 157 6.88 -12.68 -4.18
C GLU A 157 6.21 -11.38 -4.61
N HIS A 158 5.38 -10.79 -3.75
CA HIS A 158 4.70 -9.54 -4.04
C HIS A 158 5.68 -8.35 -4.13
N LEU A 159 6.76 -8.36 -3.33
CA LEU A 159 7.83 -7.38 -3.44
C LEU A 159 8.56 -7.51 -4.78
N GLU A 160 8.88 -8.73 -5.21
CA GLU A 160 9.59 -8.96 -6.47
C GLU A 160 8.72 -8.58 -7.66
N TYR A 161 7.46 -9.00 -7.67
CA TYR A 161 6.46 -8.57 -8.64
C TYR A 161 6.37 -7.04 -8.72
N HIS A 162 6.26 -6.35 -7.58
CA HIS A 162 6.20 -4.88 -7.57
C HIS A 162 7.47 -4.23 -8.12
N LYS A 163 8.65 -4.77 -7.81
CA LYS A 163 9.92 -4.26 -8.36
C LYS A 163 9.95 -4.41 -9.88
N GLU A 164 9.61 -5.59 -10.39
CA GLU A 164 9.59 -5.89 -11.81
C GLU A 164 8.55 -5.03 -12.55
N TYR A 165 7.34 -4.90 -11.99
CA TYR A 165 6.31 -4.03 -12.52
C TYR A 165 6.74 -2.56 -12.56
N GLN A 166 7.42 -2.07 -11.51
CA GLN A 166 7.98 -0.72 -11.54
C GLN A 166 9.10 -0.56 -12.56
N LYS A 167 9.93 -1.60 -12.75
CA LYS A 167 11.00 -1.61 -13.75
C LYS A 167 10.42 -1.58 -15.16
N SER A 168 9.39 -2.37 -15.44
CA SER A 168 8.71 -2.39 -16.73
C SER A 168 8.02 -1.06 -17.02
N LEU A 169 7.34 -0.45 -16.04
CA LEU A 169 6.76 0.89 -16.17
C LEU A 169 7.82 1.99 -16.41
N ARG A 170 9.04 1.86 -15.87
CA ARG A 170 10.13 2.80 -16.15
C ARG A 170 10.72 2.60 -17.54
N ALA A 171 10.82 1.35 -17.99
CA ALA A 171 11.32 1.01 -19.33
C ALA A 171 10.35 1.47 -20.42
N ASN A 172 9.04 1.24 -20.22
CA ASN A 172 7.97 1.60 -21.15
C ASN A 172 6.89 2.42 -20.41
N PRO A 173 7.09 3.75 -20.25
CA PRO A 173 6.21 4.55 -19.42
C PRO A 173 4.87 4.83 -20.10
N THR A 174 3.78 4.62 -19.37
CA THR A 174 2.44 5.04 -19.80
C THR A 174 2.26 6.55 -19.62
N PRO A 175 1.32 7.20 -20.34
CA PRO A 175 1.00 8.62 -20.14
C PRO A 175 0.61 8.93 -18.68
N GLU A 176 -0.16 8.06 -18.04
CA GLU A 176 -0.64 8.21 -16.66
C GLU A 176 0.52 8.13 -15.67
N PHE A 177 1.45 7.20 -15.90
CA PHE A 177 2.67 7.07 -15.11
C PHE A 177 3.52 8.35 -15.18
N ARG A 178 3.71 8.90 -16.38
CA ARG A 178 4.44 10.17 -16.58
C ARG A 178 3.75 11.33 -15.86
N ALA A 179 2.42 11.44 -15.99
CA ALA A 179 1.66 12.51 -15.33
C ALA A 179 1.76 12.42 -13.79
N ARG A 180 1.63 11.21 -13.23
CA ARG A 180 1.82 10.96 -11.79
C ARG A 180 3.23 11.33 -11.34
N ASN A 181 4.25 10.92 -12.08
CA ASN A 181 5.63 11.19 -11.71
C ASN A 181 5.94 12.70 -11.80
N ASN A 182 5.38 13.41 -12.78
CA ASN A 182 5.52 14.86 -12.89
C ASN A 182 4.90 15.58 -11.68
N ARG A 183 3.67 15.20 -11.27
CA ARG A 183 3.04 15.76 -10.05
C ARG A 183 3.90 15.55 -8.81
N ASN A 184 4.46 14.35 -8.65
CA ASN A 184 5.34 14.03 -7.52
C ASN A 184 6.63 14.87 -7.58
N ASN A 185 7.23 15.03 -8.75
CA ASN A 185 8.42 15.84 -8.93
C ASN A 185 8.16 17.31 -8.59
N ILE A 186 7.04 17.89 -9.06
CA ILE A 186 6.63 19.27 -8.73
C ILE A 186 6.48 19.43 -7.21
N LYS A 187 5.82 18.48 -6.56
CA LYS A 187 5.64 18.49 -5.09
C LYS A 187 6.98 18.42 -4.34
N GLN A 188 7.92 17.60 -4.81
CA GLN A 188 9.21 17.36 -4.13
C GLN A 188 10.31 18.38 -4.47
N GLN A 189 10.18 19.09 -5.59
CA GLN A 189 11.15 20.07 -6.07
C GLN A 189 11.47 21.19 -5.07
N PRO A 190 10.49 21.89 -4.45
CA PRO A 190 10.80 23.03 -3.57
C PRO A 190 11.60 22.59 -2.34
N GLY A 191 11.20 21.50 -1.68
CA GLY A 191 11.92 20.96 -0.53
C GLY A 191 13.33 20.48 -0.90
N THR A 192 13.49 19.87 -2.07
CA THR A 192 14.81 19.45 -2.57
C THR A 192 15.71 20.64 -2.85
N LYS A 193 15.17 21.72 -3.45
CA LYS A 193 15.92 22.95 -3.72
C LYS A 193 16.38 23.62 -2.43
N LEU A 194 15.50 23.70 -1.42
CA LEU A 194 15.84 24.26 -0.11
C LEU A 194 16.99 23.49 0.55
N ARG A 195 16.89 22.15 0.62
CA ARG A 195 17.97 21.31 1.17
C ARG A 195 19.29 21.48 0.44
N GLN A 196 19.25 21.57 -0.88
CA GLN A 196 20.44 21.82 -1.71
C GLN A 196 21.08 23.18 -1.41
N GLN A 197 20.27 24.23 -1.28
CA GLN A 197 20.76 25.57 -0.92
C GLN A 197 21.40 25.59 0.47
N GLN A 198 20.76 24.95 1.45
CA GLN A 198 21.30 24.82 2.80
C GLN A 198 22.63 24.04 2.81
N ALA A 199 22.73 22.94 2.05
CA ALA A 199 23.96 22.17 1.94
C ALA A 199 25.13 22.99 1.34
N VAL A 200 24.86 23.86 0.36
CA VAL A 200 25.86 24.79 -0.19
C VAL A 200 26.27 25.83 0.85
N ALA A 201 25.29 26.48 1.50
CA ALA A 201 25.53 27.51 2.50
C ALA A 201 26.36 26.99 3.68
N ASN A 202 26.01 25.79 4.16
CA ASN A 202 26.68 25.12 5.26
C ASN A 202 27.96 24.39 4.83
N LYS A 203 28.34 24.44 3.54
CA LYS A 203 29.49 23.73 2.96
C LYS A 203 29.51 22.23 3.30
N THR A 204 28.34 21.60 3.38
CA THR A 204 28.20 20.18 3.74
C THR A 204 28.94 19.26 2.76
N TYR A 205 28.90 19.58 1.47
CA TYR A 205 29.64 18.86 0.42
C TYR A 205 30.70 19.76 -0.18
N TYR A 206 31.83 19.89 0.49
CA TYR A 206 32.86 20.87 0.14
C TYR A 206 34.13 20.23 -0.43
N CYS A 207 34.66 20.84 -1.48
CA CYS A 207 35.95 20.50 -2.06
C CYS A 207 37.03 21.46 -1.52
N PRO A 208 38.02 20.97 -0.76
CA PRO A 208 39.09 21.82 -0.20
C PRO A 208 40.07 22.32 -1.26
N VAL A 209 40.35 21.53 -2.31
CA VAL A 209 41.30 21.88 -3.38
C VAL A 209 40.78 23.04 -4.23
N CYS A 210 39.54 22.94 -4.69
CA CYS A 210 38.93 23.97 -5.53
C CYS A 210 38.20 25.05 -4.73
N LYS A 211 38.02 24.88 -3.41
CA LYS A 211 37.25 25.75 -2.52
C LYS A 211 35.80 25.94 -2.96
N VAL A 212 35.19 24.88 -3.50
CA VAL A 212 33.81 24.90 -4.02
C VAL A 212 32.90 24.07 -3.11
N ALA A 213 31.78 24.65 -2.70
CA ALA A 213 30.68 23.93 -2.05
C ALA A 213 29.69 23.42 -3.11
N CYS A 214 29.41 22.11 -3.06
CA CYS A 214 28.48 21.43 -3.95
C CYS A 214 27.11 21.30 -3.29
N ARG A 215 26.07 21.22 -4.14
CA ARG A 215 24.67 21.11 -3.69
C ARG A 215 24.28 19.74 -3.12
N ASP A 216 25.04 18.71 -3.48
CA ASP A 216 24.82 17.32 -3.08
C ASP A 216 26.13 16.53 -3.19
N HIS A 217 26.17 15.35 -2.56
CA HIS A 217 27.33 14.45 -2.60
C HIS A 217 27.70 14.03 -4.03
N ALA A 218 26.69 13.69 -4.86
CA ALA A 218 26.92 13.30 -6.25
C ALA A 218 27.59 14.41 -7.07
N GLY A 219 27.24 15.67 -6.80
CA GLY A 219 27.85 16.84 -7.38
C GLY A 219 29.32 16.99 -6.99
N LEU A 220 29.67 16.70 -5.74
CA LEU A 220 31.07 16.69 -5.27
C LEU A 220 31.88 15.58 -5.95
N VAL A 221 31.35 14.36 -6.01
CA VAL A 221 32.01 13.24 -6.71
C VAL A 221 32.27 13.60 -8.18
N ARG A 222 31.25 14.14 -8.87
CA ARG A 222 31.41 14.59 -10.26
C ARG A 222 32.43 15.72 -10.38
N HIS A 223 32.44 16.68 -9.45
CA HIS A 223 33.41 17.78 -9.42
C HIS A 223 34.85 17.25 -9.31
N ASN A 224 35.08 16.30 -8.40
CA ASN A 224 36.40 15.71 -8.18
C ASN A 224 36.92 14.98 -9.42
N ASN A 225 36.04 14.33 -10.18
CA ASN A 225 36.42 13.63 -11.41
C ASN A 225 36.63 14.56 -12.62
N THR A 226 36.45 15.88 -12.48
CA THR A 226 36.66 16.80 -13.61
C THR A 226 38.16 17.00 -13.90
N PRO A 227 38.58 17.12 -15.18
CA PRO A 227 39.97 17.43 -15.52
C PRO A 227 40.49 18.72 -14.88
N LYS A 228 39.59 19.69 -14.63
CA LYS A 228 39.92 20.94 -13.94
C LYS A 228 40.30 20.70 -12.48
N HIS A 229 39.55 19.85 -11.78
CA HIS A 229 39.89 19.47 -10.41
C HIS A 229 41.22 18.72 -10.37
N HIS A 230 41.42 17.71 -11.23
CA HIS A 230 42.69 16.99 -11.32
C HIS A 230 43.88 17.91 -11.63
N LYS A 231 43.74 18.86 -12.56
CA LYS A 231 44.79 19.88 -12.83
C LYS A 231 45.11 20.64 -11.55
N LYS A 232 44.08 21.14 -10.85
CA LYS A 232 44.26 21.97 -9.66
C LYS A 232 44.88 21.19 -8.49
N THR A 233 44.61 19.88 -8.39
CA THR A 233 45.27 19.00 -7.42
C THR A 233 46.75 18.77 -7.75
N LEU A 234 47.10 18.61 -9.04
CA LEU A 234 48.47 18.31 -9.47
C LEU A 234 49.38 19.54 -9.55
N MET A 235 48.86 20.65 -10.07
CA MET A 235 49.66 21.83 -10.43
C MET A 235 49.19 23.10 -9.70
N GLY A 236 48.19 23.02 -8.82
CA GLY A 236 47.59 24.22 -8.21
C GLY A 236 46.94 25.14 -9.24
N ASP A 237 47.09 26.45 -9.05
CA ASP A 237 46.59 27.46 -9.98
C ASP A 237 47.58 27.80 -11.11
N SER A 238 48.65 27.01 -11.27
CA SER A 238 49.67 27.25 -12.28
C SER A 238 49.19 27.02 -13.72
N ASP A 239 49.72 27.84 -14.62
CA ASP A 239 49.57 27.68 -16.06
C ASP A 239 50.55 26.64 -16.61
N TYR A 240 50.27 26.12 -17.81
CA TYR A 240 51.17 25.22 -18.53
C TYR A 240 52.25 26.06 -19.20
N ILE A 241 53.50 25.94 -18.77
CA ILE A 241 54.61 26.75 -19.29
C ILE A 241 55.46 25.90 -20.24
N CYS A 242 55.75 26.46 -21.41
CA CYS A 242 56.68 25.87 -22.37
C CYS A 242 58.09 26.39 -22.12
N GLY A 243 58.95 25.59 -21.50
CA GLY A 243 60.33 25.99 -21.15
C GLY A 243 61.15 26.55 -22.32
N PRO A 244 61.19 25.90 -23.50
CA PRO A 244 61.98 26.38 -24.64
C PRO A 244 61.50 27.70 -25.25
N CYS A 245 60.22 28.05 -25.07
CA CYS A 245 59.63 29.26 -25.64
C CYS A 245 59.32 30.33 -24.59
N ASP A 246 59.39 29.98 -23.31
CA ASP A 246 58.92 30.74 -22.15
C ASP A 246 57.50 31.33 -22.31
N ILE A 247 56.59 30.54 -22.91
CA ILE A 247 55.19 30.92 -23.12
C ILE A 247 54.28 30.13 -22.18
N SER A 248 53.38 30.81 -21.49
CA SER A 248 52.37 30.21 -20.63
C SER A 248 51.03 30.00 -21.35
N PHE A 249 50.35 28.90 -20.99
CA PHE A 249 49.06 28.52 -21.54
C PHE A 249 48.09 28.14 -20.42
N LYS A 250 46.90 28.73 -20.45
CA LYS A 250 45.85 28.45 -19.47
C LYS A 250 45.29 27.02 -19.55
N TYR A 251 45.27 26.46 -20.76
CA TYR A 251 44.65 25.15 -21.07
C TYR A 251 45.67 24.15 -21.64
N LEU A 252 45.52 22.89 -21.23
CA LEU A 252 46.40 21.79 -21.68
C LEU A 252 46.32 21.58 -23.20
N SER A 253 45.14 21.77 -23.79
CA SER A 253 44.96 21.65 -25.24
C SER A 253 45.77 22.70 -26.00
N ALA A 254 45.73 23.96 -25.55
CA ALA A 254 46.49 25.05 -26.15
C ALA A 254 48.01 24.82 -26.02
N TYR A 255 48.48 24.39 -24.83
CA TYR A 255 49.86 23.98 -24.62
C TYR A 255 50.29 22.85 -25.56
N LYS A 256 49.50 21.78 -25.65
CA LYS A 256 49.80 20.63 -26.53
C LYS A 256 49.83 21.03 -28.02
N THR A 257 48.94 21.92 -28.45
CA THR A 257 48.93 22.42 -29.83
C THR A 257 50.17 23.28 -30.09
N HIS A 258 50.55 24.14 -29.15
CA HIS A 258 51.79 24.92 -29.26
C HIS A 258 53.02 24.01 -29.38
N CYS A 259 53.14 22.99 -28.53
CA CYS A 259 54.27 22.05 -28.56
C CYS A 259 54.36 21.24 -29.86
N ARG A 260 53.29 21.18 -30.66
CA ARG A 260 53.27 20.51 -31.97
C ARG A 260 53.39 21.49 -33.14
N SER A 261 53.42 22.80 -32.87
CA SER A 261 53.52 23.80 -33.91
C SER A 261 54.92 23.82 -34.52
N LYS A 262 55.01 24.08 -35.83
CA LYS A 262 56.28 24.11 -36.56
C LYS A 262 57.29 25.05 -35.90
N GLY A 263 56.85 26.26 -35.52
CA GLY A 263 57.71 27.26 -34.87
C GLY A 263 58.19 26.87 -33.47
N HIS A 264 57.49 25.99 -32.75
CA HIS A 264 58.00 25.43 -31.50
C HIS A 264 59.07 24.36 -31.78
N LEU A 265 58.80 23.44 -32.72
CA LEU A 265 59.74 22.37 -33.06
C LEU A 265 61.08 22.92 -33.58
N GLU A 266 61.05 23.95 -34.43
CA GLU A 266 62.25 24.63 -34.93
C GLU A 266 63.09 25.25 -33.81
N ARG A 267 62.46 25.75 -32.73
CA ARG A 267 63.16 26.34 -31.56
C ARG A 267 63.76 25.30 -30.61
N THR A 268 63.26 24.07 -30.65
CA THR A 268 63.75 22.96 -29.78
C THR A 268 64.83 22.10 -30.43
N GLN A 269 65.19 22.36 -31.69
CA GLN A 269 66.17 21.59 -32.47
C GLN A 269 67.60 22.15 -32.42
N TYR A 270 67.85 23.15 -31.59
CA TYR A 270 69.17 23.72 -31.28
C TYR A 270 69.43 23.65 -29.77
#